data_AF-A0A149VXD5-F1
#
_entry.id   AF-A0A149VXD5-F1
#
_cell.length_a   1.000
_cell.length_b   1.000
_cell.length_c   1.000
_cell.angle_alpha   90.00
_cell.angle_beta   90.00
_cell.angle_gamma   90.00
#
_symmetry.space_group_name_H-M   'P 1'
#
loop_
_entity.id
_entity.type
_entity.pdbx_description
1 polymer ?
#
loop_
_entity_poly.entity_id
_entity_poly.type
_entity_poly.pdbx_seq_one_letter_code
_entity_poly.pdbx_strand_id
1 'polypeptide(L)'
;MNLVRMLGGGVLLASLSLLSGCSTYPNWLPSTGPSRAQVEEGGHGSSKTEPAIQLVRVDDNVARQLLAHRKHGDFVGVFGTSVAEGPIAVGPGDGIEVSVWEAPPAMLFGGRAGSAAGSMVPPPQMVVLPEQMVGQDGSINVPFVGHVLVSGHDPAWIERNHHTRIGGQGQPTPGAGTGDAEYHGHGGG
;
A
#
# COMPACT_ATOMS: atom_id res chain seq x y z
N MET A 1 71.43 -23.84 16.95
CA MET A 1 70.40 -24.54 16.15
C MET A 1 69.19 -25.05 16.95
N ASN A 2 69.18 -25.03 18.29
CA ASN A 2 68.06 -25.59 19.08
C ASN A 2 66.93 -24.58 19.38
N LEU A 3 67.23 -23.28 19.40
CA LEU A 3 66.25 -22.22 19.70
C LEU A 3 65.23 -22.02 18.56
N VAL A 4 65.67 -22.09 17.30
CA VAL A 4 64.79 -21.99 16.12
C VAL A 4 63.88 -23.22 15.98
N ARG A 5 64.36 -24.41 16.39
CA ARG A 5 63.54 -25.64 16.42
C ARG A 5 62.47 -25.60 17.53
N MET A 6 62.78 -24.99 18.69
CA MET A 6 61.80 -24.80 19.77
C MET A 6 60.75 -23.73 19.44
N LEU A 7 61.15 -22.60 18.82
CA LEU A 7 60.16 -21.60 18.36
C LEU A 7 59.25 -22.15 17.25
N GLY A 8 59.80 -22.91 16.30
CA GLY A 8 59.02 -23.54 15.24
C GLY A 8 58.01 -24.56 15.77
N GLY A 9 58.41 -25.38 16.75
CA GLY A 9 57.52 -26.35 17.40
C GLY A 9 56.38 -25.70 18.20
N GLY A 10 56.66 -24.62 18.92
CA GLY A 10 55.65 -23.89 19.70
C GLY A 10 54.59 -23.21 18.82
N VAL A 11 54.99 -22.61 17.70
CA VAL A 11 54.07 -21.98 16.75
C VAL A 11 53.17 -23.01 16.06
N LEU A 12 53.72 -24.20 15.76
CA LEU A 12 52.97 -25.27 15.09
C LEU A 12 51.94 -25.95 16.01
N LEU A 13 52.25 -26.09 17.31
CA LEU A 13 51.30 -26.54 18.32
C LEU A 13 50.19 -25.52 18.62
N ALA A 14 50.52 -24.22 18.66
CA ALA A 14 49.52 -23.17 18.86
C ALA A 14 48.53 -23.05 17.70
N SER A 15 49.01 -23.23 16.46
CA SER A 15 48.17 -23.18 15.26
C SER A 15 47.26 -24.42 15.10
N LEU A 16 47.68 -25.60 15.58
CA LEU A 16 46.79 -26.78 15.65
C LEU A 16 45.65 -26.60 16.66
N SER A 17 45.91 -25.94 17.81
CA SER A 17 44.88 -25.66 18.82
C SER A 17 43.80 -24.70 18.31
N LEU A 18 44.19 -23.70 17.51
CA LEU A 18 43.28 -22.74 16.88
C LEU A 18 42.38 -23.38 15.80
N LEU A 19 42.78 -24.51 15.21
CA LEU A 19 41.98 -25.25 14.22
C LEU A 19 40.98 -26.24 14.84
N SER A 20 41.02 -26.48 16.16
CA SER A 20 40.11 -27.39 16.87
C SER A 20 38.71 -26.81 17.16
N GLY A 21 38.45 -25.56 16.77
CA GLY A 21 37.23 -24.81 17.10
C GLY A 21 35.99 -25.14 16.26
N CYS A 22 36.10 -25.89 15.16
CA CYS A 22 34.99 -26.09 14.22
C CYS A 22 34.27 -27.45 14.30
N SER A 23 34.64 -28.37 15.21
CA SER A 23 33.87 -29.61 15.39
C SER A 23 33.98 -30.29 16.76
N THR A 24 34.57 -29.62 17.76
CA THR A 24 34.67 -30.24 19.08
C THR A 24 33.36 -30.06 19.85
N TYR A 25 32.65 -31.18 20.00
CA TYR A 25 31.72 -31.56 21.06
C TYR A 25 31.44 -30.51 22.18
N PRO A 26 30.18 -30.16 22.52
CA PRO A 26 28.92 -30.42 21.81
C PRO A 26 27.97 -29.20 21.84
N ASN A 27 27.83 -28.37 20.79
CA ASN A 27 26.58 -27.58 20.54
C ASN A 27 26.58 -26.54 19.42
N TRP A 28 27.62 -26.39 18.60
CA TRP A 28 27.69 -25.20 17.73
C TRP A 28 27.08 -25.34 16.34
N LEU A 29 26.47 -26.50 16.02
CA LEU A 29 25.53 -26.61 14.91
C LEU A 29 24.11 -26.59 15.48
N PRO A 30 23.25 -25.62 15.09
CA PRO A 30 21.84 -25.69 15.40
C PRO A 30 21.24 -26.94 14.73
N SER A 31 21.00 -27.97 15.54
CA SER A 31 20.27 -29.16 15.11
C SER A 31 18.78 -28.86 15.15
N THR A 32 18.09 -29.01 14.02
CA THR A 32 16.64 -29.02 13.97
C THR A 32 16.13 -30.38 14.45
N GLY A 33 16.17 -30.60 15.76
CA GLY A 33 15.62 -31.81 16.37
C GLY A 33 16.30 -32.21 17.68
N PRO A 34 15.63 -33.04 18.49
CA PRO A 34 16.18 -33.55 19.75
C PRO A 34 17.46 -34.36 19.47
N SER A 35 18.46 -34.17 20.34
CA SER A 35 19.69 -34.94 20.26
C SER A 35 19.45 -36.39 20.67
N ARG A 36 20.31 -37.31 20.22
CA ARG A 36 20.24 -38.74 20.60
C ARG A 36 20.17 -38.92 22.13
N ALA A 37 20.95 -38.15 22.87
CA ALA A 37 20.96 -38.20 24.34
C ALA A 37 19.61 -37.78 24.94
N GLN A 38 18.97 -36.75 24.38
CA GLN A 38 17.63 -36.30 24.82
C GLN A 38 16.53 -37.33 24.53
N VAL A 39 16.66 -38.09 23.43
CA VAL A 39 15.73 -39.18 23.10
C VAL A 39 15.92 -40.39 24.03
N GLU A 40 17.17 -40.76 24.33
CA GLU A 40 17.48 -41.87 25.23
C GLU A 40 17.08 -41.54 26.69
N GLU A 41 17.35 -40.32 27.17
CA GLU A 41 16.96 -39.85 28.51
C GLU A 41 15.43 -39.79 28.69
N GLY A 42 14.70 -39.30 27.67
CA GLY A 42 13.24 -39.28 27.66
C GLY A 42 12.59 -40.68 27.59
N GLY A 43 13.34 -41.71 27.17
CA GLY A 43 12.87 -43.10 27.09
C GLY A 43 12.91 -43.84 28.44
N HIS A 44 13.72 -43.39 29.41
CA HIS A 44 13.87 -44.02 30.73
C HIS A 44 13.09 -43.32 31.85
N GLY A 45 12.55 -42.13 31.59
CA GLY A 45 11.70 -41.37 32.52
C GLY A 45 10.25 -41.86 32.54
N SER A 46 9.99 -42.96 33.25
CA SER A 46 8.63 -43.39 33.61
C SER A 46 8.03 -42.40 34.62
N SER A 47 7.47 -41.30 34.13
CA SER A 47 6.57 -40.45 34.90
C SER A 47 5.24 -40.35 34.18
N LYS A 48 4.16 -40.41 34.95
CA LYS A 48 2.73 -40.56 34.61
C LYS A 48 2.11 -39.43 33.75
N THR A 49 2.89 -38.72 32.96
CA THR A 49 2.43 -37.64 32.09
C THR A 49 2.92 -37.93 30.68
N GLU A 50 1.98 -37.93 29.72
CA GLU A 50 2.13 -38.15 28.28
C GLU A 50 3.56 -38.04 27.71
N PRO A 51 4.04 -39.02 26.91
CA PRO A 51 5.39 -39.00 26.37
C PRO A 51 5.60 -37.75 25.50
N ALA A 52 6.65 -36.98 25.81
CA ALA A 52 7.05 -35.78 25.04
C ALA A 52 7.42 -36.08 23.58
N ILE A 53 7.60 -37.36 23.22
CA ILE A 53 7.99 -37.83 21.89
C ILE A 53 7.10 -39.02 21.51
N GLN A 54 6.31 -38.87 20.44
CA GLN A 54 5.51 -39.96 19.88
C GLN A 54 6.33 -40.71 18.81
N LEU A 55 6.62 -41.98 19.06
CA LEU A 55 7.23 -42.87 18.07
C LEU A 55 6.13 -43.46 17.19
N VAL A 56 6.05 -43.01 15.93
CA VAL A 56 5.12 -43.55 14.94
C VAL A 56 5.88 -44.53 14.04
N ARG A 57 5.44 -45.79 14.00
CA ARG A 57 5.95 -46.75 13.01
C ARG A 57 5.35 -46.43 11.65
N VAL A 58 6.22 -46.15 10.68
CA VAL A 58 5.81 -45.88 9.30
C VAL A 58 5.70 -47.21 8.57
N ASP A 59 4.47 -47.62 8.23
CA ASP A 59 4.17 -48.76 7.38
C ASP A 59 3.37 -48.34 6.14
N ASP A 60 3.07 -49.29 5.25
CA ASP A 60 2.32 -49.01 4.01
C ASP A 60 0.91 -48.44 4.28
N ASN A 61 0.30 -48.76 5.41
CA ASN A 61 -1.00 -48.20 5.78
C ASN A 61 -0.86 -46.72 6.14
N VAL A 62 0.11 -46.38 7.00
CA VAL A 62 0.44 -44.99 7.35
C VAL A 62 0.83 -44.18 6.10
N ALA A 63 1.64 -44.75 5.21
CA ALA A 63 2.02 -44.08 3.96
C ALA A 63 0.80 -43.79 3.08
N ARG A 64 -0.12 -44.75 2.92
CA ARG A 64 -1.36 -44.56 2.18
C ARG A 64 -2.28 -43.54 2.84
N GLN A 65 -2.39 -43.53 4.16
CA GLN A 65 -3.17 -42.53 4.89
C GLN A 65 -2.59 -41.12 4.70
N LEU A 66 -1.27 -40.96 4.79
CA LEU A 66 -0.61 -39.68 4.56
C LEU A 66 -0.78 -39.19 3.12
N LEU A 67 -0.76 -40.09 2.14
CA LEU A 67 -1.07 -39.77 0.74
C LEU A 67 -2.52 -39.34 0.56
N ALA A 68 -3.48 -40.03 1.18
CA ALA A 68 -4.89 -39.66 1.12
C ALA A 68 -5.18 -38.30 1.79
N HIS A 69 -4.40 -37.93 2.82
CA HIS A 69 -4.52 -36.64 3.51
C HIS A 69 -3.67 -35.52 2.89
N ARG A 70 -2.88 -35.83 1.85
CA ARG A 70 -2.09 -34.83 1.13
C ARG A 70 -2.99 -34.00 0.22
N LYS A 71 -3.74 -33.08 0.84
CA LYS A 71 -4.43 -32.01 0.11
C LYS A 71 -3.39 -30.97 -0.28
N HIS A 72 -2.87 -31.06 -1.49
CA HIS A 72 -2.22 -29.91 -2.12
C HIS A 72 -3.29 -28.84 -2.28
N GLY A 73 -3.10 -27.67 -1.64
CA GLY A 73 -3.99 -26.54 -1.86
C GLY A 73 -4.03 -26.23 -3.34
N ASP A 74 -5.22 -26.30 -3.95
CA ASP A 74 -5.39 -25.90 -5.34
C ASP A 74 -5.20 -24.38 -5.42
N PHE A 75 -4.32 -23.93 -6.31
CA PHE A 75 -4.09 -22.51 -6.56
C PHE A 75 -5.40 -21.80 -6.93
N VAL A 76 -6.27 -22.48 -7.68
CA VAL A 76 -7.60 -21.97 -8.05
C VAL A 76 -8.52 -21.86 -6.83
N GLY A 77 -8.34 -22.68 -5.80
CA GLY A 77 -9.11 -22.58 -4.55
C GLY A 77 -8.62 -21.45 -3.63
N VAL A 78 -7.34 -21.09 -3.69
CA VAL A 78 -6.75 -20.00 -2.90
C VAL A 78 -7.01 -18.64 -3.55
N PHE A 79 -6.87 -18.56 -4.86
CA PHE A 79 -7.12 -17.37 -5.68
C PHE A 79 -8.41 -17.52 -6.46
N GLY A 80 -9.47 -18.03 -5.81
CA GLY A 80 -10.78 -18.25 -6.42
C GLY A 80 -11.19 -17.12 -7.36
N THR A 81 -12.06 -17.43 -8.31
CA THR A 81 -12.65 -16.48 -9.26
C THR A 81 -13.53 -15.45 -8.54
N SER A 82 -12.96 -14.65 -7.64
CA SER A 82 -13.53 -13.41 -7.18
C SER A 82 -13.40 -12.45 -8.35
N VAL A 83 -14.35 -12.53 -9.27
CA VAL A 83 -14.77 -11.33 -9.98
C VAL A 83 -15.13 -10.36 -8.85
N ALA A 84 -14.46 -9.22 -8.77
CA ALA A 84 -14.77 -8.22 -7.75
C ALA A 84 -16.27 -7.89 -7.89
N GLU A 85 -17.09 -8.42 -6.98
CA GLU A 85 -18.51 -8.15 -6.92
C GLU A 85 -18.67 -6.77 -6.28
N GLY A 86 -18.55 -5.72 -7.09
CA GLY A 86 -18.71 -4.36 -6.63
C GLY A 86 -18.18 -3.32 -7.63
N PRO A 87 -18.54 -2.05 -7.44
CA PRO A 87 -17.94 -0.94 -8.17
C PRO A 87 -16.42 -0.96 -7.98
N ILE A 88 -15.66 -0.78 -9.06
CA ILE A 88 -14.21 -0.64 -8.99
C ILE A 88 -13.91 0.68 -8.29
N ALA A 89 -13.44 0.58 -7.05
CA ALA A 89 -13.00 1.73 -6.27
C ALA A 89 -11.63 2.19 -6.76
N VAL A 90 -11.48 3.49 -6.87
CA VAL A 90 -10.21 4.16 -7.18
C VAL A 90 -9.24 3.98 -6.01
N GLY A 91 -7.97 3.71 -6.29
CA GLY A 91 -6.90 3.58 -5.31
C GLY A 91 -5.71 4.51 -5.57
N PRO A 92 -4.80 4.68 -4.58
CA PRO A 92 -3.53 5.36 -4.79
C PRO A 92 -2.73 4.70 -5.93
N GLY A 93 -2.22 5.52 -6.85
CA GLY A 93 -1.50 5.05 -8.04
C GLY A 93 -2.37 4.85 -9.29
N ASP A 94 -3.71 4.91 -9.18
CA ASP A 94 -4.57 4.91 -10.36
C ASP A 94 -4.43 6.24 -11.14
N GLY A 95 -4.54 6.17 -12.46
CA GLY A 95 -4.64 7.35 -13.33
C GLY A 95 -6.09 7.77 -13.52
N ILE A 96 -6.39 9.06 -13.33
CA ILE A 96 -7.73 9.62 -13.51
C ILE A 96 -7.66 10.77 -14.50
N GLU A 97 -8.58 10.73 -15.47
CA GLU A 97 -8.89 11.85 -16.35
C GLU A 97 -10.23 12.47 -15.92
N VAL A 98 -10.27 13.80 -15.84
CA VAL A 98 -11.48 14.54 -15.44
C VAL A 98 -11.94 15.40 -16.60
N SER A 99 -13.21 15.25 -16.98
CA SER A 99 -13.86 16.05 -18.01
C SER A 99 -14.89 16.99 -17.39
N VAL A 100 -14.80 18.28 -17.71
CA VAL A 100 -15.68 19.33 -17.19
C VAL A 100 -16.47 19.98 -18.32
N TRP A 101 -17.77 20.16 -18.12
CA TRP A 101 -18.64 20.91 -19.03
C TRP A 101 -18.93 22.29 -18.45
N GLU A 102 -18.54 23.36 -19.16
CA GLU A 102 -18.79 24.74 -18.74
C GLU A 102 -19.97 25.35 -19.49
N ALA A 103 -20.81 26.09 -18.77
CA ALA A 103 -21.87 26.92 -19.33
C ALA A 103 -21.49 28.43 -19.23
N PRO A 104 -21.77 29.26 -20.26
CA PRO A 104 -21.57 30.72 -20.16
C PRO A 104 -22.40 31.33 -19.01
N PRO A 105 -21.98 32.47 -18.40
CA PRO A 105 -21.06 33.50 -18.88
C PRO A 105 -19.65 33.51 -18.25
N ALA A 106 -19.27 32.52 -17.46
CA ALA A 106 -17.93 32.42 -16.84
C ALA A 106 -17.16 31.22 -17.40
N MET A 107 -16.12 31.46 -18.19
CA MET A 107 -15.18 30.43 -18.65
C MET A 107 -14.01 30.34 -17.67
N LEU A 108 -13.99 29.30 -16.82
CA LEU A 108 -12.93 29.04 -15.84
C LEU A 108 -11.87 28.10 -16.39
N PHE A 109 -12.28 27.20 -17.28
CA PHE A 109 -11.46 26.13 -17.86
C PHE A 109 -11.25 26.32 -19.38
N GLY A 110 -12.20 26.97 -20.08
CA GLY A 110 -12.06 27.36 -21.48
C GLY A 110 -11.01 28.46 -21.66
N GLY A 111 -9.97 28.19 -22.46
CA GLY A 111 -8.88 29.13 -22.71
C GLY A 111 -9.40 30.50 -23.18
N ARG A 112 -8.81 31.58 -22.64
CA ARG A 112 -9.05 32.97 -23.06
C ARG A 112 -8.47 33.24 -24.46
N ALA A 113 -8.91 32.53 -25.48
CA ALA A 113 -8.56 32.78 -26.86
C ALA A 113 -9.74 33.49 -27.57
N GLY A 114 -9.78 34.81 -27.38
CA GLY A 114 -10.43 35.78 -28.28
C GLY A 114 -11.81 35.43 -28.86
N SER A 115 -12.88 35.72 -28.13
CA SER A 115 -14.19 35.97 -28.74
C SER A 115 -14.50 37.46 -28.74
N ALA A 116 -13.82 38.21 -29.61
CA ALA A 116 -14.29 39.50 -30.06
C ALA A 116 -15.21 39.30 -31.26
N ALA A 117 -16.49 39.00 -31.02
CA ALA A 117 -17.59 39.24 -31.98
C ALA A 117 -18.94 38.85 -31.37
N GLY A 118 -19.83 39.84 -31.23
CA GLY A 118 -21.28 39.70 -31.39
C GLY A 118 -22.05 38.84 -30.39
N SER A 119 -22.80 39.53 -29.52
CA SER A 119 -24.08 39.13 -28.88
C SER A 119 -24.66 37.73 -29.22
N MET A 120 -23.98 36.66 -28.82
CA MET A 120 -24.52 35.31 -28.85
C MET A 120 -23.90 34.52 -27.70
N VAL A 121 -24.75 33.86 -26.91
CA VAL A 121 -24.33 32.98 -25.82
C VAL A 121 -23.59 31.78 -26.45
N PRO A 122 -22.29 31.58 -26.15
CA PRO A 122 -21.56 30.42 -26.70
C PRO A 122 -22.21 29.09 -26.27
N PRO A 123 -22.12 28.02 -27.08
CA PRO A 123 -22.55 26.70 -26.63
C PRO A 123 -21.68 26.22 -25.46
N PRO A 124 -22.18 25.29 -24.61
CA PRO A 124 -21.39 24.69 -23.55
C PRO A 124 -20.16 23.99 -24.15
N GLN A 125 -19.02 24.10 -23.47
CA GLN A 125 -17.75 23.53 -23.92
C GLN A 125 -17.25 22.49 -22.94
N MET A 126 -16.61 21.45 -23.46
CA MET A 126 -15.96 20.40 -22.69
C MET A 126 -14.47 20.72 -22.55
N VAL A 127 -13.95 20.65 -21.33
CA VAL A 127 -12.52 20.75 -21.05
C VAL A 127 -12.06 19.48 -20.35
N VAL A 128 -11.05 18.84 -20.92
CA VAL A 128 -10.43 17.64 -20.36
C VAL A 128 -9.18 18.06 -19.61
N LEU A 129 -9.12 17.76 -18.33
CA LEU A 129 -7.92 17.96 -17.52
C LEU A 129 -6.92 16.85 -17.87
N PRO A 130 -5.61 17.16 -17.89
CA PRO A 130 -4.59 16.13 -18.07
C PRO A 130 -4.78 14.99 -17.08
N GLU A 131 -4.41 13.78 -17.49
CA GLU A 131 -4.40 12.62 -16.60
C GLU A 131 -3.54 12.90 -15.36
N GLN A 132 -4.09 12.58 -14.19
CA GLN A 132 -3.43 12.75 -12.90
C GLN A 132 -3.43 11.43 -12.16
N MET A 133 -2.27 11.06 -11.61
CA MET A 133 -2.19 9.92 -10.70
C MET A 133 -2.77 10.29 -9.32
N VAL A 134 -3.50 9.36 -8.73
CA VAL A 134 -4.00 9.48 -7.35
C VAL A 134 -2.83 9.42 -6.39
N GLY A 135 -2.72 10.45 -5.54
CA GLY A 135 -1.69 10.55 -4.52
C GLY A 135 -1.78 9.45 -3.46
N GLN A 136 -0.72 9.29 -2.67
CA GLN A 136 -0.69 8.38 -1.51
C GLN A 136 -1.73 8.74 -0.44
N ASP A 137 -2.11 10.01 -0.38
CA ASP A 137 -3.21 10.54 0.44
C ASP A 137 -4.60 10.25 -0.15
N GLY A 138 -4.67 9.64 -1.34
CA GLY A 138 -5.90 9.28 -2.01
C GLY A 138 -6.58 10.43 -2.75
N SER A 139 -5.88 11.53 -3.00
CA SER A 139 -6.46 12.73 -3.60
C SER A 139 -5.91 13.03 -5.01
N ILE A 140 -6.68 13.82 -5.77
CA ILE A 140 -6.25 14.49 -7.00
C ILE A 140 -6.41 16.00 -6.86
N ASN A 141 -5.69 16.78 -7.68
CA ASN A 141 -5.81 18.23 -7.70
C ASN A 141 -6.71 18.67 -8.86
N VAL A 142 -7.82 19.33 -8.53
CA VAL A 142 -8.73 19.90 -9.52
C VAL A 142 -8.65 21.42 -9.42
N PRO A 143 -8.29 22.15 -10.49
CA PRO A 143 -8.20 23.61 -10.45
C PRO A 143 -9.51 24.24 -9.95
N PHE A 144 -9.40 25.31 -9.14
CA PHE A 144 -10.50 26.00 -8.44
C PHE A 144 -11.26 25.19 -7.40
N VAL A 145 -11.18 23.85 -7.41
CA VAL A 145 -11.77 22.99 -6.38
C VAL A 145 -10.74 22.65 -5.29
N GLY A 146 -9.46 22.58 -5.67
CA GLY A 146 -8.34 22.16 -4.84
C GLY A 146 -8.24 20.64 -4.75
N HIS A 147 -7.83 20.16 -3.58
CA HIS A 147 -7.70 18.72 -3.31
C HIS A 147 -9.08 18.04 -3.25
N VAL A 148 -9.21 16.93 -3.98
CA VAL A 148 -10.41 16.11 -4.05
C VAL A 148 -10.03 14.68 -3.69
N LEU A 149 -10.61 14.15 -2.60
CA LEU A 149 -10.43 12.77 -2.18
C LEU A 149 -11.22 11.85 -3.12
N VAL A 150 -10.54 10.86 -3.69
CA VAL A 150 -11.12 9.91 -4.67
C VAL A 150 -10.90 8.46 -4.27
N SER A 151 -9.95 8.18 -3.37
CA SER A 151 -9.64 6.82 -2.95
C SER A 151 -10.82 6.15 -2.24
N GLY A 152 -11.01 4.86 -2.52
CA GLY A 152 -12.08 4.05 -1.93
C GLY A 152 -13.48 4.34 -2.51
N HIS A 153 -13.58 5.18 -3.53
CA HIS A 153 -14.84 5.54 -4.16
C HIS A 153 -14.85 5.13 -5.63
N ASP A 154 -16.03 4.78 -6.14
CA ASP A 154 -16.22 4.56 -7.56
C ASP A 154 -16.38 5.90 -8.31
N PRO A 155 -16.08 5.95 -9.62
CA PRO A 155 -16.18 7.18 -10.41
C PRO A 155 -17.55 7.87 -10.35
N ALA A 156 -18.65 7.10 -10.32
CA ALA A 156 -20.00 7.68 -10.29
C ALA A 156 -20.33 8.32 -8.94
N TRP A 157 -19.83 7.75 -7.84
CA TRP A 157 -19.91 8.37 -6.52
C TRP A 157 -19.10 9.67 -6.46
N ILE A 158 -17.89 9.68 -7.02
CA ILE A 158 -17.01 10.86 -7.03
C ILE A 158 -17.68 12.02 -7.76
N GLU A 159 -18.23 11.77 -8.95
CA GLU A 159 -18.95 12.77 -9.74
C GLU A 159 -20.12 13.38 -8.94
N ARG A 160 -20.96 12.52 -8.36
CA ARG A 160 -22.14 12.95 -7.60
C ARG A 160 -21.79 13.78 -6.37
N ASN A 161 -20.70 13.49 -5.68
CA ASN A 161 -20.34 14.20 -4.44
C ASN A 161 -19.52 15.47 -4.67
N HIS A 162 -18.97 15.68 -5.87
CA HIS A 162 -18.09 16.82 -6.14
C HIS A 162 -18.60 17.82 -7.19
N HIS A 163 -19.73 17.55 -7.88
CA HIS A 163 -20.30 18.48 -8.87
C HIS A 163 -20.63 19.89 -8.32
N THR A 164 -21.07 20.02 -7.07
CA THR A 164 -21.44 21.33 -6.47
C THR A 164 -20.24 22.21 -6.14
N ARG A 165 -19.08 21.62 -5.82
CA ARG A 165 -17.84 22.37 -5.53
C ARG A 165 -17.29 23.07 -6.77
N ILE A 166 -17.50 22.47 -7.95
CA ILE A 166 -17.05 23.02 -9.23
C ILE A 166 -17.88 24.25 -9.62
N GLY A 167 -19.21 24.21 -9.40
CA GLY A 167 -20.11 25.32 -9.76
C GLY A 167 -20.05 26.55 -8.84
N GLY A 168 -19.57 26.39 -7.60
CA GLY A 168 -19.64 27.45 -6.58
C GLY A 168 -18.52 28.49 -6.60
N GLN A 169 -17.35 28.18 -7.17
CA GLN A 169 -16.17 29.07 -7.10
C GLN A 169 -16.03 30.05 -8.28
N GLY A 170 -16.88 29.92 -9.30
CA GLY A 170 -16.85 30.76 -10.51
C GLY A 170 -17.77 31.97 -10.52
N GLN A 171 -18.62 32.14 -9.51
CA GLN A 171 -19.62 33.20 -9.51
C GLN A 171 -19.02 34.50 -8.97
N PRO A 172 -18.87 35.57 -9.78
CA PRO A 172 -18.53 36.88 -9.24
C PRO A 172 -19.65 37.30 -8.29
N THR A 173 -19.31 37.60 -7.04
CA THR A 173 -20.21 38.22 -6.07
C THR A 173 -20.74 39.53 -6.68
N PRO A 174 -22.06 39.71 -6.88
CA PRO A 174 -22.58 40.97 -7.37
C PRO A 174 -22.45 42.03 -6.29
N GLY A 175 -21.62 43.05 -6.57
CA GLY A 175 -21.79 44.40 -6.02
C GLY A 175 -21.53 44.60 -4.53
N ALA A 176 -20.26 44.63 -4.12
CA ALA A 176 -19.83 45.64 -3.16
C ALA A 176 -19.48 46.92 -3.95
N GLY A 177 -20.50 47.47 -4.62
CA GLY A 177 -20.43 48.74 -5.31
C GLY A 177 -20.62 49.85 -4.30
N THR A 178 -19.56 50.62 -4.13
CA THR A 178 -19.50 51.99 -3.62
C THR A 178 -20.79 52.75 -3.92
N GLY A 179 -21.53 53.12 -2.88
CA GLY A 179 -22.68 54.03 -2.94
C GLY A 179 -22.24 55.43 -2.51
N ASP A 180 -21.76 56.18 -3.48
CA ASP A 180 -22.07 57.56 -3.84
C ASP A 180 -22.73 58.51 -2.80
N ALA A 181 -22.22 59.75 -2.85
CA ALA A 181 -22.95 61.02 -2.70
C ALA A 181 -23.13 61.62 -1.29
N GLU A 182 -22.10 62.37 -0.90
CA GLU A 182 -22.19 63.83 -0.67
C GLU A 182 -23.59 64.45 -0.78
N TYR A 183 -24.13 64.93 0.35
CA TYR A 183 -25.28 65.82 0.41
C TYR A 183 -24.91 67.08 1.20
N HIS A 184 -24.61 68.16 0.49
CA HIS A 184 -24.53 69.53 1.02
C HIS A 184 -25.93 70.16 0.97
N GLY A 185 -26.40 70.79 2.05
CA GLY A 185 -27.52 71.74 1.95
C GLY A 185 -28.34 72.00 3.23
N HIS A 186 -27.86 72.96 4.04
CA HIS A 186 -28.58 74.00 4.80
C HIS A 186 -30.09 73.90 5.14
N GLY A 187 -30.40 74.14 6.43
CA GLY A 187 -31.33 75.21 6.84
C GLY A 187 -32.58 74.82 7.63
N GLY A 188 -32.65 75.23 8.91
CA GLY A 188 -33.92 75.44 9.62
C GLY A 188 -33.88 75.11 11.12
N GLY A 189 -33.63 76.11 11.96
CA GLY A 189 -33.68 76.06 13.42
C GLY A 189 -32.91 77.21 14.06
#